data_AF-A0A1E5JYG8-F1
#
_entry.id   AF-A0A1E5JYG8-F1
#
_cell.length_a   1.000
_cell.length_b   1.000
_cell.length_c   1.000
_cell.angle_alpha   90.00
_cell.angle_beta   90.00
_cell.angle_gamma   90.00
#
_symmetry.space_group_name_H-M   'P 1'
#
loop_
_entity.id
_entity.type
_entity.pdbx_description
1 polymer ?
#
loop_
_entity_poly.entity_id
_entity_poly.type
_entity_poly.pdbx_seq_one_letter_code
_entity_poly.pdbx_strand_id
1 'polypeptide(L)' 'MKHPYLTRAILYFLVGIAFIYFGVQSKESTVWNSVTLIFSAVSALCFFCSFKMFGYHNKIKKKK' A
#
# COMPACT_ATOMS: atom_id res chain seq x y z
N MET A 1 16.00 12.59 15.36
CA MET A 1 15.63 11.51 14.41
C MET A 1 14.68 12.10 13.36
N LYS A 2 15.18 12.43 12.16
CA LYS A 2 14.35 12.98 11.07
C LYS A 2 13.51 11.83 10.51
N HIS A 3 12.30 11.60 11.00
CA HIS A 3 11.40 10.59 10.44
C HIS A 3 10.98 11.02 9.03
N PRO A 4 11.45 10.35 7.95
CA PRO A 4 11.02 10.68 6.62
C PRO A 4 9.69 9.96 6.39
N TYR A 5 8.61 10.53 6.97
CA TYR A 5 7.25 10.01 6.84
C TYR A 5 6.86 9.78 5.37
N LEU A 6 7.40 10.59 4.45
CA LEU A 6 7.28 10.43 3.00
C LEU A 6 7.94 9.14 2.49
N THR A 7 9.18 8.86 2.85
CA THR A 7 9.89 7.66 2.37
C THR A 7 9.18 6.38 2.80
N ARG A 8 8.65 6.36 4.04
CA ARG A 8 7.84 5.23 4.52
C ARG A 8 6.51 5.11 3.79
N ALA A 9 5.81 6.23 3.53
CA ALA A 9 4.56 6.22 2.78
C ALA A 9 4.74 5.70 1.34
N ILE A 10 5.81 6.13 0.66
CA ILE A 10 6.19 5.65 -0.68
C ILE A 10 6.53 4.16 -0.64
N LEU A 11 7.29 3.71 0.37
CA LEU A 11 7.60 2.29 0.53
C LEU A 11 6.32 1.45 0.67
N TYR A 12 5.39 1.84 1.54
CA TYR A 12 4.11 1.12 1.70
C TYR A 12 3.26 1.12 0.43
N PHE A 13 3.32 2.21 -0.35
CA PHE A 13 2.63 2.30 -1.63
C PHE A 13 3.20 1.31 -2.66
N LEU A 14 4.53 1.28 -2.80
CA LEU A 14 5.23 0.37 -3.70
C LEU A 14 5.03 -1.09 -3.29
N VAL A 15 5.07 -1.38 -1.99
CA VAL A 15 4.77 -2.70 -1.44
C VAL A 15 3.35 -3.11 -1.81
N GLY A 16 2.35 -2.23 -1.63
CA GLY A 16 0.97 -2.51 -2.05
C GLY A 16 0.86 -2.88 -3.54
N ILE A 17 1.52 -2.11 -4.43
CA ILE A 17 1.57 -2.42 -5.86
C ILE A 17 2.18 -3.81 -6.12
N ALA A 18 3.28 -4.15 -5.43
CA ALA A 18 3.90 -5.46 -5.56
C ALA A 18 2.95 -6.58 -5.11
N PHE A 19 2.22 -6.40 -4.01
CA PHE A 19 1.21 -7.36 -3.56
C PHE A 19 0.09 -7.55 -4.58
N ILE A 20 -0.40 -6.49 -5.24
CA ILE A 20 -1.35 -6.63 -6.36
C ILE A 20 -0.72 -7.42 -7.51
N TYR A 21 0.51 -7.09 -7.90
CA TYR A 21 1.19 -7.78 -9.00
C TYR A 21 1.30 -9.29 -8.74
N PHE A 22 1.76 -9.69 -7.55
CA PHE A 22 1.86 -11.09 -7.16
C PHE A 22 0.48 -11.75 -7.04
N GLY A 23 -0.52 -11.05 -6.51
CA GLY A 23 -1.89 -11.55 -6.41
C GLY A 23 -2.53 -11.81 -7.78
N VAL A 24 -2.29 -10.93 -8.76
CA VAL A 24 -2.76 -11.09 -10.15
C VAL A 24 -2.00 -12.19 -10.87
N GLN A 25 -0.71 -12.38 -10.60
CA GLN A 25 0.07 -13.49 -11.15
C GLN A 25 -0.34 -14.85 -10.57
N SER A 26 -0.87 -14.87 -9.35
CA SER A 26 -1.34 -16.11 -8.70
C SER A 26 -2.66 -16.65 -9.27
N LYS A 27 -3.15 -16.09 -10.39
CA LYS A 27 -4.34 -16.58 -11.09
C LYS A 27 -3.99 -17.89 -11.81
N GLU A 28 -4.49 -19.01 -11.30
CA GLU A 28 -4.45 -20.27 -12.05
C GLU A 28 -5.57 -20.28 -13.09
N SER A 29 -6.82 -20.15 -12.64
CA SER A 29 -8.02 -20.15 -13.49
C SER A 29 -8.90 -18.90 -13.33
N THR A 30 -8.88 -18.27 -12.16
CA THR A 30 -9.69 -17.08 -11.86
C THR A 30 -8.97 -16.14 -10.89
N VAL A 31 -9.30 -14.85 -10.98
CA VAL A 31 -8.87 -13.81 -10.03
C VAL A 31 -9.53 -13.95 -8.66
N TRP A 32 -10.55 -14.81 -8.53
CA TRP A 32 -11.25 -15.10 -7.28
C TRP A 32 -10.58 -16.20 -6.44
N ASN A 33 -9.35 -16.59 -6.75
CA ASN A 33 -8.61 -17.56 -5.95
C ASN A 33 -8.34 -17.00 -4.54
N SER A 34 -8.32 -17.86 -3.52
CA SER A 34 -8.07 -17.51 -2.12
C SER A 34 -6.75 -16.74 -1.96
N VAL A 35 -5.72 -17.11 -2.72
CA VAL A 35 -4.43 -16.40 -2.72
C VAL A 35 -4.60 -14.96 -3.21
N THR A 36 -5.23 -14.74 -4.36
CA THR A 36 -5.46 -13.40 -4.92
C THR A 36 -6.28 -12.53 -3.97
N LEU A 37 -7.28 -13.10 -3.27
CA LEU A 37 -8.08 -12.40 -2.27
C LEU A 37 -7.25 -11.94 -1.07
N ILE A 38 -6.38 -12.81 -0.53
CA ILE A 38 -5.50 -12.47 0.60
C ILE A 38 -4.53 -11.36 0.20
N PHE A 39 -3.87 -11.50 -0.95
CA PHE A 39 -2.94 -10.48 -1.46
C PHE A 39 -3.65 -9.15 -1.73
N SER A 40 -4.88 -9.18 -2.24
CA SER A 40 -5.71 -8.00 -2.48
C SER A 40 -6.10 -7.31 -1.15
N ALA A 41 -6.51 -8.07 -0.14
CA ALA A 41 -6.83 -7.54 1.18
C ALA A 41 -5.61 -6.89 1.86
N VAL A 42 -4.45 -7.55 1.82
CA VAL A 42 -3.19 -7.00 2.36
C VAL A 42 -2.79 -5.73 1.61
N SER A 43 -2.89 -5.74 0.27
CA SER A 43 -2.59 -4.57 -0.54
C SER A 43 -3.51 -3.39 -0.22
N ALA A 44 -4.81 -3.62 0.01
CA ALA A 44 -5.74 -2.57 0.37
C ALA A 44 -5.35 -1.88 1.68
N LEU A 45 -4.90 -2.65 2.68
CA LEU A 45 -4.37 -2.12 3.94
C LEU A 45 -3.09 -1.30 3.73
N CYS A 46 -2.18 -1.76 2.86
CA CYS A 46 -0.96 -1.01 2.51
C CYS A 46 -1.29 0.34 1.86
N PHE A 47 -2.24 0.37 0.92
CA PHE A 47 -2.68 1.61 0.30
C PHE A 47 -3.36 2.55 1.29
N PHE A 48 -4.25 2.03 2.15
CA PHE A 48 -4.91 2.82 3.18
C PHE A 48 -3.88 3.48 4.13
N CYS A 49 -2.91 2.70 4.62
CA CYS A 49 -1.83 3.21 5.46
C CYS A 49 -0.99 4.27 4.73
N SER A 50 -0.65 4.03 3.46
CA SER A 50 0.10 4.98 2.64
C SER A 50 -0.66 6.30 2.46
N PHE A 51 -1.94 6.26 2.05
CA PHE A 51 -2.78 7.45 1.90
C PHE A 51 -2.93 8.23 3.21
N LYS A 52 -3.11 7.54 4.34
CA LYS A 52 -3.17 8.18 5.66
C LYS A 52 -1.87 8.90 6.01
N MET A 53 -0.72 8.29 5.72
CA MET A 53 0.59 8.91 5.95
C MET A 53 0.85 10.10 5.03
N PHE A 54 0.46 10.03 3.74
CA PHE A 54 0.51 11.18 2.83
C PHE A 54 -0.36 12.33 3.33
N GLY A 55 -1.59 12.04 3.79
CA GLY A 55 -2.47 13.04 4.39
C GLY A 55 -1.86 13.69 5.65
N TYR A 56 -1.18 12.91 6.49
CA TYR A 56 -0.49 13.43 7.67
C TYR A 56 0.71 14.31 7.29
N HIS A 57 1.51 13.91 6.29
CA HIS A 57 2.60 14.73 5.78
C HIS A 57 2.10 16.09 5.25
N ASN A 58 1.00 16.09 4.48
CA ASN A 58 0.40 17.31 3.95
C ASN A 58 -0.16 18.21 5.06
N LYS A 59 -0.76 17.64 6.11
CA LYS A 59 -1.22 18.39 7.29
C LYS A 59 -0.05 19.02 8.06
N ILE A 60 1.06 18.31 8.22
CA ILE A 60 2.27 18.87 8.85
C ILE A 60 2.85 20.00 8.00
N LYS A 61 2.92 19.83 6.68
CA LYS A 61 3.41 20.86 5.75
C LYS A 61 2.53 22.13 5.76
N LYS A 62 1.21 22.00 5.93
CA LYS A 62 0.28 23.14 6.01
C LYS A 62 0.28 23.87 7.36
N LYS A 63 0.78 23.25 8.42
CA LYS A 63 0.89 23.86 9.76
C LYS A 63 2.23 24.56 10.00
N LYS A 64 3.13 24.53 9.03
CA LYS A 64 4.43 25.18 9.04
C LYS A 64 4.41 26.35 8.08
#